data_AF-A0A3B9DPW8-F1
#
_entry.id   AF-A0A3B9DPW8-F1
#
_cell.length_a   1.000
_cell.length_b   1.000
_cell.length_c   1.000
_cell.angle_alpha   90.00
_cell.angle_beta   90.00
_cell.angle_gamma   90.00
#
_symmetry.space_group_name_H-M   'P 1'
#
loop_
_entity.id
_entity.type
_entity.pdbx_description
1 polymer ?
#
loop_
_entity_poly.entity_id
_entity_poly.type
_entity_poly.pdbx_seq_one_letter_code
_entity_poly.pdbx_strand_id
1 'polypeptide(L)'
;MNLWVAVLALTLLAPLRLPGQDPPQGTQQPEDTLLVQPEDTALVAVGPPKPEIYVAELSVFDGLHYLGPLQKVTDGTNSYDDQPMFTPDSQSLLYTTEYSYGAQVQTEIHRYYLSSRRETRITRTDENEYSPSPVLGERAFSVIRVEADSTRRLWRFTMQGMDREMLFRDLDAVAHHAWGNESTILLYVLGDPATVRIGNLTTGQTEVVARGVGRSLNKIPNRNAWSFVERVSPGEAWLSEINIGTREVRRRIETILGGESHAWTPEGVLLMSRGSQIYQWDSEVDEDWRLVADLGDLVVTLSGITVSPDGSKIAMVADPIPDETAGARAGSVAR
;
A
#
# COMPACT_ATOMS: atom_id res chain seq x y z
N MET A 1 40.39 26.04 57.71
CA MET A 1 40.40 26.01 56.23
C MET A 1 39.02 26.45 55.77
N ASN A 2 38.72 27.73 56.02
CA ASN A 2 38.73 28.85 55.07
C ASN A 2 37.47 28.84 54.19
N LEU A 3 36.45 29.67 54.52
CA LEU A 3 36.31 31.12 54.25
C LEU A 3 35.67 31.33 52.84
N TRP A 4 34.65 32.13 52.53
CA TRP A 4 34.04 33.33 53.14
C TRP A 4 32.57 33.46 52.70
N VAL A 5 31.76 34.03 53.59
CA VAL A 5 30.50 34.74 53.33
C VAL A 5 30.84 36.22 53.12
N ALA A 6 30.22 36.90 52.15
CA ALA A 6 30.20 38.36 52.09
C ALA A 6 28.76 38.87 51.93
N VAL A 7 28.42 39.76 52.86
CA VAL A 7 27.15 40.46 53.07
C VAL A 7 27.38 41.95 52.75
N LEU A 8 26.27 42.71 52.71
CA LEU A 8 26.13 44.18 52.85
C LEU A 8 26.20 44.99 51.54
N ALA A 9 25.39 46.03 51.33
CA ALA A 9 24.29 46.62 52.09
C ALA A 9 23.75 47.87 51.37
N LEU A 10 22.54 48.31 51.80
CA LEU A 10 22.09 49.69 52.06
C LEU A 10 22.12 50.72 50.89
N THR A 11 21.17 51.66 50.72
CA THR A 11 20.31 52.35 51.70
C THR A 11 19.24 53.18 50.95
N LEU A 12 18.07 53.28 51.58
CA LEU A 12 17.15 54.43 51.75
C LEU A 12 17.17 55.62 50.78
N LEU A 13 15.96 56.09 50.40
CA LEU A 13 15.39 57.34 50.94
C LEU A 13 13.89 57.50 50.57
N ALA A 14 13.07 57.79 51.58
CA ALA A 14 11.78 58.48 51.50
C ALA A 14 11.94 59.80 52.32
N PRO A 15 10.94 60.68 52.56
CA PRO A 15 9.56 60.81 52.05
C PRO A 15 9.18 62.28 51.69
N LEU A 16 7.92 62.57 51.31
CA LEU A 16 7.19 63.81 51.71
C LEU A 16 5.70 63.75 51.34
N ARG A 17 4.89 64.51 52.09
CA ARG A 17 3.51 64.21 52.52
C ARG A 17 2.57 65.43 52.31
N LEU A 18 1.44 65.22 51.60
CA LEU A 18 0.05 65.78 51.71
C LEU A 18 -0.15 67.34 51.64
N PRO A 19 -1.37 67.96 51.52
CA PRO A 19 -2.77 67.44 51.63
C PRO A 19 -3.88 68.08 50.71
N GLY A 20 -5.12 67.53 50.80
CA GLY A 20 -6.42 68.24 50.61
C GLY A 20 -7.09 68.06 49.24
N GLN A 21 -8.37 67.66 49.07
CA GLN A 21 -9.56 67.76 49.92
C GLN A 21 -10.53 66.56 49.76
N ASP A 22 -11.49 66.51 50.70
CA ASP A 22 -12.43 65.48 51.18
C ASP A 22 -13.58 65.00 50.22
N PRO A 23 -14.41 63.98 50.61
CA PRO A 23 -15.04 62.93 49.76
C PRO A 23 -16.56 63.15 49.52
N PRO A 24 -17.44 62.15 49.20
CA PRO A 24 -17.34 60.85 48.50
C PRO A 24 -18.34 60.72 47.31
N GLN A 25 -18.36 59.51 46.71
CA GLN A 25 -19.48 58.86 45.99
C GLN A 25 -19.46 58.84 44.44
N GLY A 26 -19.18 57.63 43.94
CA GLY A 26 -19.97 56.95 42.93
C GLY A 26 -19.72 57.34 41.48
N THR A 27 -18.95 56.53 40.75
CA THR A 27 -19.43 55.71 39.62
C THR A 27 -18.27 55.08 38.82
N GLN A 28 -18.44 53.80 38.51
CA GLN A 28 -17.92 53.05 37.37
C GLN A 28 -16.40 52.78 37.24
N GLN A 29 -16.08 51.50 37.37
CA GLN A 29 -14.80 50.84 37.11
C GLN A 29 -14.68 50.54 35.60
N PRO A 30 -13.59 50.89 34.90
CA PRO A 30 -13.30 50.34 33.59
C PRO A 30 -12.47 49.05 33.72
N GLU A 31 -12.88 48.02 32.98
CA GLU A 31 -12.18 46.75 32.83
C GLU A 31 -11.00 46.91 31.87
N ASP A 32 -9.78 46.66 32.33
CA ASP A 32 -8.60 46.51 31.47
C ASP A 32 -8.67 45.14 30.77
N THR A 33 -8.98 45.16 29.48
CA THR A 33 -8.94 43.97 28.61
C THR A 33 -7.50 43.73 28.16
N LEU A 34 -6.84 42.73 28.76
CA LEU A 34 -5.60 42.15 28.25
C LEU A 34 -5.92 41.37 26.96
N LEU A 35 -5.45 41.88 25.82
CA LEU A 35 -5.50 41.18 24.54
C LEU A 35 -4.55 39.98 24.56
N VAL A 36 -5.10 38.78 24.69
CA VAL A 36 -4.41 37.52 24.40
C VAL A 36 -4.32 37.39 22.87
N GLN A 37 -3.11 37.35 22.32
CA GLN A 37 -2.92 37.00 20.91
C GLN A 37 -3.22 35.51 20.73
N PRO A 38 -4.03 35.11 19.72
CA PRO A 38 -4.26 33.69 19.46
C PRO A 38 -2.97 33.05 18.97
N GLU A 39 -2.59 31.95 19.61
CA GLU A 39 -1.53 31.07 19.13
C GLU A 39 -1.91 30.56 17.74
N ASP A 40 -1.06 30.85 16.75
CA ASP A 40 -1.17 30.36 15.37
C ASP A 40 -1.10 28.82 15.39
N THR A 41 -2.26 28.19 15.54
CA THR A 41 -2.40 26.75 15.34
C THR A 41 -2.37 26.54 13.84
N ALA A 42 -1.19 26.28 13.28
CA ALA A 42 -1.05 25.92 11.87
C ALA A 42 -1.93 24.69 11.59
N LEU A 43 -3.07 24.91 10.95
CA LEU A 43 -3.90 23.85 10.39
C LEU A 43 -3.06 23.16 9.31
N VAL A 44 -2.53 21.98 9.61
CA VAL A 44 -1.97 21.11 8.59
C VAL A 44 -3.12 20.75 7.65
N ALA A 45 -3.07 21.25 6.42
CA ALA A 45 -4.00 20.83 5.39
C ALA A 45 -3.81 19.32 5.19
N VAL A 46 -4.77 18.52 5.67
CA VAL A 46 -4.83 17.08 5.36
C VAL A 46 -5.18 17.01 3.88
N GLY A 47 -4.23 16.57 3.07
CA GLY A 47 -4.48 16.28 1.65
C GLY A 47 -5.57 15.22 1.48
N PRO A 48 -6.03 14.95 0.25
CA PRO A 48 -6.97 13.86 0.01
C PRO A 48 -6.41 12.56 0.63
N PRO A 49 -7.27 11.75 1.27
CA PRO A 49 -6.83 10.53 1.92
C PRO A 49 -6.21 9.59 0.86
N LYS A 50 -5.12 8.92 1.22
CA LYS A 50 -4.22 8.23 0.29
C LYS A 50 -4.28 6.71 0.53
N PRO A 51 -3.90 5.87 -0.45
CA PRO A 51 -3.85 4.42 -0.27
C PRO A 51 -2.90 4.05 0.87
N GLU A 52 -3.29 3.06 1.67
CA GLU A 52 -2.50 2.60 2.82
C GLU A 52 -2.34 1.08 2.80
N ILE A 53 -1.19 0.61 3.27
CA ILE A 53 -0.94 -0.82 3.44
C ILE A 53 -1.28 -1.22 4.88
N TYR A 54 -2.11 -2.24 5.02
CA TYR A 54 -2.41 -2.91 6.29
C TYR A 54 -1.94 -4.36 6.24
N VAL A 55 -1.51 -4.88 7.40
CA VAL A 55 -1.22 -6.30 7.62
C VAL A 55 -2.09 -6.82 8.75
N ALA A 56 -2.60 -8.03 8.61
CA ALA A 56 -3.32 -8.75 9.64
C ALA A 56 -2.77 -10.18 9.80
N GLU A 57 -2.89 -10.74 11.00
CA GLU A 57 -2.78 -12.18 11.16
C GLU A 57 -3.92 -12.86 10.39
N LEU A 58 -3.62 -13.98 9.75
CA LEU A 58 -4.56 -14.83 9.06
C LEU A 58 -4.60 -16.17 9.80
N SER A 59 -5.79 -16.52 10.29
CA SER A 59 -6.02 -17.76 11.05
C SER A 59 -7.14 -18.56 10.43
N VAL A 60 -7.17 -19.87 10.69
CA VAL A 60 -8.20 -20.77 10.18
C VAL A 60 -8.95 -21.39 11.34
N PHE A 61 -10.28 -21.33 11.29
CA PHE A 61 -11.17 -22.02 12.22
C PHE A 61 -12.35 -22.62 11.45
N ASP A 62 -12.60 -23.91 11.64
CA ASP A 62 -13.68 -24.65 10.95
C ASP A 62 -13.67 -24.48 9.42
N GLY A 63 -12.46 -24.47 8.81
CA GLY A 63 -12.28 -24.32 7.37
C GLY A 63 -12.48 -22.90 6.81
N LEU A 64 -12.76 -21.92 7.66
CA LEU A 64 -12.87 -20.51 7.27
C LEU A 64 -11.66 -19.71 7.74
N HIS A 65 -11.23 -18.78 6.89
CA HIS A 65 -10.18 -17.82 7.23
C HIS A 65 -10.75 -16.67 8.08
N TYR A 66 -9.95 -16.18 9.02
CA TYR A 66 -10.27 -15.05 9.88
C TYR A 66 -9.08 -14.09 9.95
N LEU A 67 -9.38 -12.81 9.81
CA LEU A 67 -8.43 -11.73 9.96
C LEU A 67 -8.34 -11.30 11.43
N GLY A 68 -7.12 -11.23 11.94
CA GLY A 68 -6.84 -10.59 13.23
C GLY A 68 -6.92 -9.06 13.14
N PRO A 69 -6.57 -8.35 14.24
CA PRO A 69 -6.51 -6.90 14.25
C PRO A 69 -5.59 -6.34 13.15
N LEU A 70 -6.04 -5.28 12.49
CA LEU A 70 -5.29 -4.64 11.43
C LEU A 70 -4.13 -3.82 12.01
N GLN A 71 -2.94 -4.04 11.48
CA GLN A 71 -1.76 -3.22 11.73
C GLN A 71 -1.47 -2.38 10.49
N LYS A 72 -1.48 -1.05 10.65
CA LYS A 72 -1.03 -0.13 9.60
C LYS A 72 0.47 -0.28 9.37
N VAL A 73 0.89 -0.41 8.12
CA VAL A 73 2.30 -0.51 7.70
C VAL A 73 2.84 0.87 7.33
N THR A 74 2.05 1.64 6.58
CA THR A 74 2.41 2.96 6.05
C THR A 74 1.76 4.08 6.86
N ASP A 75 2.31 5.29 6.82
CA ASP A 75 1.87 6.39 7.67
C ASP A 75 0.95 7.40 6.96
N GLY A 76 0.73 7.24 5.65
CA GLY A 76 -0.14 8.10 4.84
C GLY A 76 0.50 9.39 4.35
N THR A 77 1.81 9.54 4.54
CA THR A 77 2.51 10.73 4.06
C THR A 77 2.72 10.70 2.55
N ASN A 78 2.91 9.52 1.95
CA ASN A 78 3.19 9.31 0.53
C ASN A 78 1.91 9.22 -0.31
N SER A 79 1.92 9.76 -1.53
CA SER A 79 0.79 9.73 -2.50
C SER A 79 0.36 8.33 -2.93
N TYR A 80 1.25 7.35 -2.78
CA TYR A 80 1.04 5.99 -3.26
C TYR A 80 1.90 5.04 -2.44
N ASP A 81 1.24 4.14 -1.72
CA ASP A 81 1.85 2.98 -1.08
C ASP A 81 1.03 1.75 -1.48
N ASP A 82 1.60 0.87 -2.31
CA ASP A 82 0.83 -0.17 -3.00
C ASP A 82 1.72 -1.37 -3.36
N GLN A 83 1.07 -2.40 -3.92
CA GLN A 83 1.66 -3.61 -4.47
C GLN A 83 2.52 -4.37 -3.46
N PRO A 84 2.00 -4.62 -2.24
CA PRO A 84 2.72 -5.35 -1.23
C PRO A 84 2.95 -6.80 -1.66
N MET A 85 4.14 -7.33 -1.38
CA MET A 85 4.50 -8.73 -1.58
C MET A 85 5.37 -9.23 -0.43
N PHE A 86 4.97 -10.34 0.18
CA PHE A 86 5.76 -10.94 1.26
C PHE A 86 7.07 -11.54 0.74
N THR A 87 8.14 -11.41 1.53
CA THR A 87 9.39 -12.13 1.26
C THR A 87 9.20 -13.64 1.48
N PRO A 88 10.02 -14.51 0.83
CA PRO A 88 9.84 -15.96 0.91
C PRO A 88 9.91 -16.57 2.32
N ASP A 89 10.53 -15.85 3.27
CA ASP A 89 10.66 -16.25 4.68
C ASP A 89 9.49 -15.75 5.57
N SER A 90 8.49 -15.10 4.97
CA SER A 90 7.37 -14.44 5.67
C SER A 90 7.80 -13.40 6.72
N GLN A 91 9.05 -12.93 6.72
CA GLN A 91 9.55 -12.00 7.74
C GLN A 91 9.41 -10.53 7.33
N SER A 92 9.12 -10.25 6.07
CA SER A 92 9.08 -8.89 5.55
C SER A 92 8.07 -8.73 4.43
N LEU A 93 7.72 -7.48 4.18
CA LEU A 93 6.90 -7.04 3.05
C LEU A 93 7.76 -6.14 2.16
N LEU A 94 7.78 -6.41 0.86
CA LEU A 94 8.22 -5.46 -0.16
C LEU A 94 7.01 -4.69 -0.66
N TYR A 95 7.14 -3.41 -0.97
CA TYR A 95 6.07 -2.61 -1.56
C TYR A 95 6.65 -1.40 -2.28
N THR A 96 5.82 -0.76 -3.11
CA THR A 96 6.18 0.48 -3.82
C THR A 96 5.68 1.68 -3.03
N THR A 97 6.55 2.67 -2.85
CA THR A 97 6.25 4.00 -2.29
C THR A 97 6.49 5.06 -3.35
N GLU A 98 5.64 6.08 -3.42
CA GLU A 98 5.86 7.30 -4.22
C GLU A 98 6.27 8.50 -3.38
N TYR A 99 7.37 9.12 -3.78
CA TYR A 99 7.84 10.40 -3.27
C TYR A 99 7.52 11.54 -4.23
N SER A 100 6.92 12.61 -3.71
CA SER A 100 6.75 13.86 -4.45
C SER A 100 7.95 14.79 -4.24
N TYR A 101 8.56 15.21 -5.34
CA TYR A 101 9.63 16.22 -5.39
C TYR A 101 9.14 17.41 -6.22
N GLY A 102 8.28 18.23 -5.62
CA GLY A 102 7.60 19.32 -6.33
C GLY A 102 6.60 18.78 -7.35
N ALA A 103 6.83 19.06 -8.64
CA ALA A 103 6.00 18.56 -9.74
C ALA A 103 6.43 17.17 -10.25
N GLN A 104 7.55 16.64 -9.75
CA GLN A 104 8.05 15.32 -10.12
C GLN A 104 7.64 14.29 -9.07
N VAL A 105 7.40 13.06 -9.52
CA VAL A 105 7.17 11.90 -8.66
C VAL A 105 8.22 10.84 -8.93
N GLN A 106 8.63 10.14 -7.88
CA GLN A 106 9.58 9.03 -7.94
C GLN A 106 9.05 7.88 -7.13
N THR A 107 8.97 6.70 -7.74
CA THR A 107 8.54 5.47 -7.08
C THR A 107 9.70 4.53 -6.84
N GLU A 108 9.70 3.92 -5.67
CA GLU A 108 10.83 3.14 -5.16
C GLU A 108 10.35 1.98 -4.31
N ILE A 109 11.20 0.97 -4.19
CA ILE A 109 10.88 -0.25 -3.45
C ILE A 109 11.35 -0.14 -2.01
N HIS A 110 10.40 -0.37 -1.11
CA HIS A 110 10.59 -0.40 0.33
C HIS A 110 10.51 -1.82 0.86
N ARG A 111 11.14 -2.03 2.01
CA ARG A 111 10.99 -3.24 2.82
C ARG A 111 10.56 -2.90 4.23
N TYR A 112 9.47 -3.52 4.65
CA TYR A 112 8.98 -3.48 6.01
C TYR A 112 9.32 -4.81 6.72
N TYR A 113 10.00 -4.73 7.86
CA TYR A 113 10.31 -5.89 8.71
C TYR A 113 9.20 -6.09 9.74
N LEU A 114 8.44 -7.19 9.64
CA LEU A 114 7.20 -7.38 10.39
C LEU A 114 7.41 -7.38 11.91
N SER A 115 8.46 -8.07 12.39
CA SER A 115 8.73 -8.22 13.83
C SER A 115 9.22 -6.94 14.50
N SER A 116 10.10 -6.20 13.83
CA SER A 116 10.68 -4.96 14.37
C SER A 116 9.91 -3.70 13.99
N ARG A 117 8.96 -3.81 13.06
CA ARG A 117 8.23 -2.69 12.45
C ARG A 117 9.13 -1.64 11.81
N ARG A 118 10.36 -2.03 11.47
CA ARG A 118 11.32 -1.16 10.80
C ARG A 118 11.03 -1.15 9.32
N GLU A 119 11.15 0.02 8.73
CA GLU A 119 11.09 0.22 7.29
C GLU A 119 12.47 0.60 6.73
N THR A 120 12.77 0.14 5.52
CA THR A 120 13.96 0.52 4.77
C THR A 120 13.64 0.72 3.31
N ARG A 121 13.96 1.89 2.76
CA ARG A 121 14.04 2.12 1.31
C ARG A 121 15.18 1.30 0.71
N ILE A 122 14.84 0.35 -0.17
CA ILE A 122 15.80 -0.58 -0.78
C ILE A 122 16.38 0.01 -2.05
N THR A 123 15.54 0.55 -2.94
CA THR A 123 16.01 1.14 -4.20
C THR A 123 16.11 2.66 -4.11
N ARG A 124 17.10 3.19 -4.81
CA ARG A 124 17.39 4.63 -4.95
C ARG A 124 17.86 4.88 -6.38
N THR A 125 16.91 5.00 -7.29
CA THR A 125 17.18 5.02 -8.73
C THR A 125 16.49 6.20 -9.38
N ASP A 126 17.00 6.62 -10.55
CA ASP A 126 16.43 7.73 -11.31
C ASP A 126 15.15 7.35 -12.07
N GLU A 127 14.82 6.06 -12.09
CA GLU A 127 13.70 5.47 -12.81
C GLU A 127 12.66 4.96 -11.81
N ASN A 128 11.40 4.98 -12.22
CA ASN A 128 10.26 4.57 -11.40
C ASN A 128 10.15 3.04 -11.34
N GLU A 129 9.83 2.49 -10.17
CA GLU A 129 9.83 1.04 -9.92
C GLU A 129 8.56 0.59 -9.19
N TYR A 130 7.89 -0.41 -9.77
CA TYR A 130 6.58 -0.90 -9.35
C TYR A 130 6.56 -2.42 -9.20
N SER A 131 5.56 -2.92 -8.47
CA SER A 131 5.18 -4.33 -8.38
C SER A 131 6.33 -5.24 -7.95
N PRO A 132 7.00 -4.95 -6.82
CA PRO A 132 8.12 -5.75 -6.36
C PRO A 132 7.66 -7.18 -6.09
N SER A 133 8.31 -8.17 -6.70
CA SER A 133 8.02 -9.60 -6.48
C SER A 133 9.31 -10.37 -6.23
N PRO A 134 9.43 -11.13 -5.13
CA PRO A 134 10.57 -12.00 -4.90
C PRO A 134 10.80 -12.96 -6.08
N VAL A 135 12.07 -13.17 -6.42
CA VAL A 135 12.47 -14.16 -7.43
C VAL A 135 12.53 -15.53 -6.75
N LEU A 136 11.89 -16.54 -7.35
CA LEU A 136 11.85 -17.89 -6.80
C LEU A 136 13.27 -18.48 -6.70
N GLY A 137 13.63 -19.01 -5.52
CA GLY A 137 14.93 -19.66 -5.29
C GLY A 137 16.12 -18.70 -5.14
N GLU A 138 15.91 -17.38 -5.24
CA GLU A 138 16.99 -16.40 -5.23
C GLU A 138 16.83 -15.37 -4.12
N ARG A 139 17.96 -14.82 -3.65
CA ARG A 139 17.96 -13.65 -2.76
C ARG A 139 17.84 -12.35 -3.56
N ALA A 140 16.78 -12.28 -4.36
CA ALA A 140 16.51 -11.23 -5.32
C ALA A 140 15.01 -10.89 -5.36
N PHE A 141 14.69 -9.73 -5.91
CA PHE A 141 13.33 -9.36 -6.29
C PHE A 141 13.33 -8.76 -7.68
N SER A 142 12.15 -8.68 -8.26
CA SER A 142 11.91 -8.15 -9.60
C SER A 142 10.87 -7.05 -9.53
N VAL A 143 10.94 -6.09 -10.45
CA VAL A 143 10.07 -4.91 -10.53
C VAL A 143 9.72 -4.63 -11.98
N ILE A 144 8.59 -3.96 -12.16
CA ILE A 144 8.31 -3.22 -13.39
C ILE A 144 8.99 -1.86 -13.28
N ARG A 145 9.93 -1.59 -14.17
CA ARG A 145 10.61 -0.30 -14.24
C ARG A 145 10.05 0.51 -15.40
N VAL A 146 9.73 1.77 -15.13
CA VAL A 146 9.41 2.77 -16.17
C VAL A 146 10.68 3.56 -16.43
N GLU A 147 11.23 3.35 -17.62
CA GLU A 147 12.51 3.92 -18.04
C GLU A 147 12.33 5.35 -18.56
N ALA A 148 13.44 6.05 -18.82
CA ALA A 148 13.43 7.44 -19.23
C ALA A 148 12.65 7.71 -20.54
N ASP A 149 12.57 6.71 -21.42
CA ASP A 149 11.80 6.77 -22.68
C ASP A 149 10.34 6.29 -22.52
N SER A 150 9.88 6.09 -21.27
CA SER A 150 8.58 5.53 -20.89
C SER A 150 8.38 4.05 -21.17
N THR A 151 9.40 3.34 -21.67
CA THR A 151 9.39 1.88 -21.81
C THR A 151 9.15 1.25 -20.44
N ARG A 152 8.26 0.26 -20.38
CA ARG A 152 7.95 -0.49 -19.15
C ARG A 152 8.45 -1.92 -19.28
N ARG A 153 9.52 -2.22 -18.55
CA ARG A 153 10.20 -3.51 -18.61
C ARG A 153 10.31 -4.18 -17.26
N LEU A 154 10.44 -5.50 -17.30
CA LEU A 154 10.72 -6.30 -16.13
C LEU A 154 12.22 -6.30 -15.83
N TRP A 155 12.57 -5.90 -14.62
CA TRP A 155 13.94 -5.84 -14.11
C TRP A 155 14.08 -6.68 -12.84
N ARG A 156 15.29 -7.15 -12.56
CA ARG A 156 15.69 -7.89 -11.37
C ARG A 156 16.75 -7.09 -10.59
N PHE A 157 16.69 -7.18 -9.27
CA PHE A 157 17.63 -6.61 -8.31
C PHE A 157 17.98 -7.65 -7.25
N THR A 158 19.16 -7.54 -6.66
CA THR A 158 19.43 -8.23 -5.39
C THR A 158 18.47 -7.74 -4.31
N MET A 159 18.28 -8.50 -3.22
CA MET A 159 17.45 -8.09 -2.08
C MET A 159 17.99 -6.84 -1.33
N GLN A 160 19.12 -6.28 -1.76
CA GLN A 160 19.68 -5.01 -1.29
C GLN A 160 19.44 -3.86 -2.27
N GLY A 161 18.74 -4.08 -3.39
CA GLY A 161 18.47 -3.06 -4.40
C GLY A 161 19.63 -2.80 -5.37
N MET A 162 20.58 -3.73 -5.44
CA MET A 162 21.79 -3.63 -6.27
C MET A 162 21.73 -4.58 -7.48
N ASP A 163 22.73 -4.51 -8.35
CA ASP A 163 22.96 -5.40 -9.50
C ASP A 163 21.74 -5.57 -10.41
N ARG A 164 21.26 -4.42 -10.92
CA ARG A 164 20.08 -4.37 -11.80
C ARG A 164 20.31 -5.13 -13.11
N GLU A 165 19.34 -5.94 -13.48
CA GLU A 165 19.35 -6.76 -14.69
C GLU A 165 18.00 -6.69 -15.40
N MET A 166 18.01 -6.42 -16.70
CA MET A 166 16.82 -6.43 -17.55
C MET A 166 16.49 -7.86 -17.96
N LEU A 167 15.26 -8.31 -17.73
CA LEU A 167 14.88 -9.71 -17.98
C LEU A 167 14.37 -9.97 -19.40
N PHE A 168 13.65 -9.01 -20.00
CA PHE A 168 13.15 -9.11 -21.38
C PHE A 168 13.47 -7.84 -22.15
N ARG A 169 14.43 -7.93 -23.08
CA ARG A 169 14.92 -6.77 -23.84
C ARG A 169 13.89 -6.19 -24.80
N ASP A 170 13.21 -7.07 -25.52
CA ASP A 170 12.33 -6.73 -26.64
C ASP A 170 10.84 -6.80 -26.26
N LEU A 171 10.53 -6.59 -24.98
CA LEU A 171 9.17 -6.56 -24.44
C LEU A 171 8.92 -5.24 -23.71
N ASP A 172 7.99 -4.45 -24.23
CA ASP A 172 7.52 -3.21 -23.59
C ASP A 172 6.14 -3.40 -22.97
N ALA A 173 5.65 -2.38 -22.26
CA ALA A 173 4.31 -2.22 -21.72
C ALA A 173 3.93 -3.27 -20.67
N VAL A 174 4.91 -3.91 -20.02
CA VAL A 174 4.66 -4.80 -18.89
C VAL A 174 4.16 -3.96 -17.71
N ALA A 175 3.09 -4.40 -17.06
CA ALA A 175 2.54 -3.71 -15.88
C ALA A 175 2.45 -4.59 -14.63
N HIS A 176 2.35 -5.91 -14.76
CA HIS A 176 2.45 -6.85 -13.63
C HIS A 176 3.08 -8.18 -14.09
N HIS A 177 3.56 -8.98 -13.14
CA HIS A 177 4.13 -10.30 -13.41
C HIS A 177 3.95 -11.27 -12.24
N ALA A 178 4.05 -12.56 -12.54
CA ALA A 178 4.10 -13.64 -11.55
C ALA A 178 5.12 -14.70 -11.99
N TRP A 179 6.08 -15.02 -11.11
CA TRP A 179 7.05 -16.09 -11.36
C TRP A 179 6.37 -17.46 -11.36
N GLY A 180 6.72 -18.31 -12.32
CA GLY A 180 6.27 -19.71 -12.38
C GLY A 180 7.32 -20.68 -11.84
N ASN A 181 8.55 -20.45 -12.28
CA ASN A 181 9.79 -21.15 -11.90
C ASN A 181 10.98 -20.23 -12.25
N GLU A 182 12.21 -20.73 -12.13
CA GLU A 182 13.45 -19.98 -12.37
C GLU A 182 13.58 -19.35 -13.77
N SER A 183 12.84 -19.83 -14.78
CA SER A 183 12.98 -19.36 -16.17
C SER A 183 11.67 -18.93 -16.83
N THR A 184 10.52 -19.13 -16.18
CA THR A 184 9.20 -18.91 -16.79
C THR A 184 8.39 -17.92 -15.95
N ILE A 185 7.88 -16.88 -16.60
CA ILE A 185 7.18 -15.77 -15.96
C ILE A 185 5.86 -15.51 -16.70
N LEU A 186 4.77 -15.33 -15.95
CA LEU A 186 3.51 -14.82 -16.47
C LEU A 186 3.54 -13.30 -16.42
N LEU A 187 3.16 -12.64 -17.51
CA LEU A 187 3.32 -11.21 -17.72
C LEU A 187 1.97 -10.61 -18.11
N TYR A 188 1.53 -9.57 -17.39
CA TYR A 188 0.42 -8.73 -17.80
C TYR A 188 0.98 -7.56 -18.61
N VAL A 189 0.59 -7.49 -19.88
CA VAL A 189 1.06 -6.48 -20.84
C VAL A 189 -0.10 -5.58 -21.24
N LEU A 190 0.09 -4.27 -21.07
CA LEU A 190 -0.89 -3.25 -21.38
C LEU A 190 -1.22 -3.23 -22.89
N GLY A 191 -2.44 -2.82 -23.19
CA GLY A 191 -2.97 -2.74 -24.55
C GLY A 191 -4.49 -2.62 -24.51
N ASP A 192 -5.11 -2.55 -25.68
CA ASP A 192 -6.56 -2.58 -25.83
C ASP A 192 -6.97 -3.73 -26.78
N PRO A 193 -7.36 -4.91 -26.25
CA PRO A 193 -7.38 -5.27 -24.83
C PRO A 193 -5.98 -5.64 -24.29
N ALA A 194 -5.81 -5.55 -22.97
CA ALA A 194 -4.61 -6.05 -22.30
C ALA A 194 -4.45 -7.57 -22.47
N THR A 195 -3.22 -8.06 -22.37
CA THR A 195 -2.88 -9.47 -22.62
C THR A 195 -2.14 -10.11 -21.46
N VAL A 196 -2.33 -11.41 -21.29
CA VAL A 196 -1.43 -12.26 -20.50
C VAL A 196 -0.47 -12.95 -21.46
N ARG A 197 0.83 -12.89 -21.13
CA ARG A 197 1.89 -13.54 -21.89
C ARG A 197 2.71 -14.47 -21.00
N ILE A 198 3.17 -15.59 -21.54
CA ILE A 198 4.22 -16.39 -20.90
C ILE A 198 5.55 -15.97 -21.51
N GLY A 199 6.49 -15.56 -20.66
CA GLY A 199 7.87 -15.26 -21.04
C GLY A 199 8.83 -16.36 -20.57
N ASN A 200 9.81 -16.67 -21.41
CA ASN A 200 10.90 -17.59 -21.09
C ASN A 200 12.24 -16.85 -21.07
N LEU A 201 12.90 -16.81 -19.92
CA LEU A 201 14.17 -16.09 -19.73
C LEU A 201 15.33 -16.73 -20.49
N THR A 202 15.30 -18.04 -20.71
CA THR A 202 16.37 -18.74 -21.43
C THR A 202 16.37 -18.39 -22.91
N THR A 203 15.21 -18.21 -23.53
CA THR A 203 15.08 -17.89 -24.96
C THR A 203 14.84 -16.40 -25.23
N GLY A 204 14.46 -15.63 -24.20
CA GLY A 204 13.98 -14.26 -24.31
C GLY A 204 12.62 -14.11 -25.01
N GLN A 205 11.96 -15.22 -25.34
CA GLN A 205 10.71 -15.21 -26.10
C GLN A 205 9.48 -15.05 -25.20
N THR A 206 8.43 -14.46 -25.77
CA THR A 206 7.13 -14.32 -25.11
C THR A 206 5.98 -14.72 -26.03
N GLU A 207 4.98 -15.40 -25.48
CA GLU A 207 3.78 -15.83 -26.21
C GLU A 207 2.52 -15.29 -25.53
N VAL A 208 1.54 -14.84 -26.31
CA VAL A 208 0.23 -14.43 -25.78
C VAL A 208 -0.60 -15.67 -25.51
N VAL A 209 -1.15 -15.79 -24.28
CA VAL A 209 -1.99 -16.94 -23.88
C VAL A 209 -3.43 -16.54 -23.56
N ALA A 210 -3.69 -15.28 -23.22
CA ALA A 210 -5.03 -14.75 -23.02
C ALA A 210 -5.10 -13.25 -23.38
N ARG A 211 -6.30 -12.77 -23.69
CA ARG A 211 -6.63 -11.36 -23.99
C ARG A 211 -7.86 -10.95 -23.19
N GLY A 212 -7.98 -9.68 -22.86
CA GLY A 212 -9.10 -9.18 -22.06
C GLY A 212 -9.00 -9.72 -20.64
N VAL A 213 -7.95 -9.34 -19.92
CA VAL A 213 -7.62 -9.91 -18.60
C VAL A 213 -7.60 -8.83 -17.51
N GLY A 214 -7.71 -9.27 -16.26
CA GLY A 214 -7.46 -8.45 -15.08
C GLY A 214 -5.96 -8.37 -14.75
N ARG A 215 -5.61 -7.39 -13.91
CA ARG A 215 -4.23 -7.09 -13.49
C ARG A 215 -3.65 -8.09 -12.48
N SER A 216 -4.50 -8.74 -11.69
CA SER A 216 -4.07 -9.66 -10.64
C SER A 216 -3.61 -10.99 -11.25
N LEU A 217 -2.32 -11.29 -11.11
CA LEU A 217 -1.68 -12.52 -11.55
C LEU A 217 -1.04 -13.19 -10.33
N ASN A 218 -1.29 -14.48 -10.13
CA ASN A 218 -0.72 -15.20 -8.99
C ASN A 218 -0.23 -16.58 -9.36
N LYS A 219 0.95 -16.95 -8.85
CA LYS A 219 1.36 -18.36 -8.78
C LYS A 219 0.42 -19.08 -7.83
N ILE A 220 -0.11 -20.23 -8.24
CA ILE A 220 -0.89 -21.07 -7.33
C ILE A 220 0.10 -21.90 -6.49
N PRO A 221 0.06 -21.81 -5.15
CA PRO A 221 0.90 -22.63 -4.27
C PRO A 221 0.74 -24.12 -4.56
N ASN A 222 1.83 -24.88 -4.45
CA ASN A 222 1.86 -26.34 -4.56
C ASN A 222 1.33 -26.96 -5.89
N ARG A 223 1.10 -26.14 -6.93
CA ARG A 223 0.57 -26.59 -8.22
C ARG A 223 1.42 -26.07 -9.36
N ASN A 224 1.56 -26.77 -10.49
CA ASN A 224 2.30 -26.24 -11.64
C ASN A 224 1.46 -25.28 -12.51
N ALA A 225 0.86 -24.27 -11.88
CA ALA A 225 -0.07 -23.33 -12.54
C ALA A 225 0.03 -21.90 -11.99
N TRP A 226 -0.42 -20.95 -12.82
CA TRP A 226 -0.80 -19.61 -12.40
C TRP A 226 -2.31 -19.45 -12.43
N SER A 227 -2.79 -18.39 -11.80
CA SER A 227 -4.16 -17.91 -11.87
C SER A 227 -4.19 -16.45 -12.32
N PHE A 228 -5.22 -16.08 -13.06
CA PHE A 228 -5.49 -14.71 -13.50
C PHE A 228 -6.98 -14.53 -13.71
N VAL A 229 -7.43 -13.27 -13.71
CA VAL A 229 -8.83 -12.94 -14.05
C VAL A 229 -8.97 -12.83 -15.57
N GLU A 230 -9.82 -13.65 -16.17
CA GLU A 230 -10.21 -13.61 -17.57
C GLU A 230 -11.54 -12.87 -17.69
N ARG A 231 -11.60 -11.77 -18.46
CA ARG A 231 -12.83 -11.01 -18.71
C ARG A 231 -13.44 -11.46 -20.03
N VAL A 232 -14.66 -11.98 -19.95
CA VAL A 232 -15.36 -12.56 -21.11
C VAL A 232 -16.26 -11.51 -21.75
N SER A 233 -17.00 -10.77 -20.93
CA SER A 233 -17.88 -9.70 -21.34
C SER A 233 -18.04 -8.68 -20.20
N PRO A 234 -18.65 -7.50 -20.43
CA PRO A 234 -18.93 -6.56 -19.35
C PRO A 234 -19.77 -7.23 -18.25
N GLY A 235 -19.21 -7.32 -17.04
CA GLY A 235 -19.86 -7.94 -15.89
C GLY A 235 -19.67 -9.46 -15.78
N GLU A 236 -19.03 -10.11 -16.75
CA GLU A 236 -18.71 -11.55 -16.70
C GLU A 236 -17.19 -11.75 -16.74
N ALA A 237 -16.65 -12.27 -15.65
CA ALA A 237 -15.24 -12.61 -15.55
C ALA A 237 -15.06 -13.90 -14.75
N TRP A 238 -13.97 -14.60 -15.06
CA TRP A 238 -13.63 -15.88 -14.46
C TRP A 238 -12.25 -15.81 -13.84
N LEU A 239 -12.07 -16.45 -12.69
CA LEU A 239 -10.73 -16.82 -12.27
C LEU A 239 -10.31 -18.05 -13.07
N SER A 240 -9.35 -17.84 -13.96
CA SER A 240 -8.80 -18.87 -14.84
C SER A 240 -7.42 -19.29 -14.34
N GLU A 241 -7.12 -20.57 -14.51
CA GLU A 241 -5.81 -21.13 -14.26
C GLU A 241 -5.14 -21.49 -15.56
N ILE A 242 -3.82 -21.31 -15.62
CA ILE A 242 -3.00 -21.78 -16.73
C ILE A 242 -1.88 -22.68 -16.20
N ASN A 243 -1.78 -23.88 -16.75
CA ASN A 243 -0.69 -24.81 -16.44
C ASN A 243 0.63 -24.29 -17.04
N ILE A 244 1.68 -24.20 -16.23
CA ILE A 244 2.97 -23.63 -16.65
C ILE A 244 3.65 -24.51 -17.72
N GLY A 245 3.51 -25.83 -17.61
CA GLY A 245 4.12 -26.79 -18.53
C GLY A 245 3.31 -27.03 -19.80
N THR A 246 2.00 -27.31 -19.66
CA THR A 246 1.15 -27.68 -20.81
C THR A 246 0.49 -26.47 -21.47
N ARG A 247 0.52 -25.30 -20.84
CA ARG A 247 -0.15 -24.05 -21.28
C ARG A 247 -1.67 -24.15 -21.37
N GLU A 248 -2.25 -25.20 -20.83
CA GLU A 248 -3.69 -25.40 -20.81
C GLU A 248 -4.35 -24.37 -19.89
N VAL A 249 -5.35 -23.65 -20.40
CA VAL A 249 -6.16 -22.68 -19.65
C VAL A 249 -7.48 -23.32 -19.26
N ARG A 250 -7.87 -23.20 -17.98
CA ARG A 250 -9.15 -23.68 -17.46
C ARG A 250 -9.77 -22.65 -16.54
N ARG A 251 -11.03 -22.31 -16.80
CA ARG A 251 -11.86 -21.53 -15.87
C ARG A 251 -12.15 -22.36 -14.62
N ARG A 252 -12.09 -21.75 -13.44
CA ARG A 252 -12.31 -22.43 -12.16
C ARG A 252 -13.58 -22.00 -11.47
N ILE A 253 -13.76 -20.69 -11.34
CA ILE A 253 -14.90 -20.09 -10.68
C ILE A 253 -15.16 -18.73 -11.30
N GLU A 254 -16.43 -18.33 -11.38
CA GLU A 254 -16.79 -16.97 -11.77
C GLU A 254 -16.27 -15.99 -10.71
N THR A 255 -15.72 -14.86 -11.12
CA THR A 255 -15.31 -13.84 -10.15
C THR A 255 -16.54 -13.19 -9.52
N ILE A 256 -16.40 -12.75 -8.29
CA ILE A 256 -17.40 -11.87 -7.70
C ILE A 256 -17.45 -10.57 -8.52
N LEU A 257 -18.64 -10.13 -8.93
CA LEU A 257 -18.78 -8.86 -9.65
C LEU A 257 -18.17 -7.71 -8.84
N GLY A 258 -17.27 -6.95 -9.46
CA GLY A 258 -16.50 -5.89 -8.79
C GLY A 258 -15.31 -6.41 -7.96
N GLY A 259 -15.01 -7.70 -8.03
CA GLY A 259 -13.79 -8.28 -7.47
C GLY A 259 -12.57 -7.87 -8.29
N GLU A 260 -11.56 -7.28 -7.64
CA GLU A 260 -10.44 -6.66 -8.34
C GLU A 260 -9.10 -7.36 -8.15
N SER A 261 -8.89 -7.95 -6.97
CA SER A 261 -7.62 -8.55 -6.56
C SER A 261 -7.84 -9.89 -5.89
N HIS A 262 -6.95 -10.85 -6.16
CA HIS A 262 -6.98 -12.17 -5.54
C HIS A 262 -5.61 -12.58 -5.01
N ALA A 263 -5.63 -13.51 -4.06
CA ALA A 263 -4.44 -14.14 -3.50
C ALA A 263 -4.74 -15.61 -3.19
N TRP A 264 -3.71 -16.43 -3.04
CA TRP A 264 -3.85 -17.83 -2.62
C TRP A 264 -3.17 -18.05 -1.29
N THR A 265 -3.83 -18.83 -0.44
CA THR A 265 -3.21 -19.40 0.76
C THR A 265 -2.30 -20.57 0.37
N PRO A 266 -1.30 -20.93 1.19
CA PRO A 266 -0.43 -22.09 0.92
C PRO A 266 -1.19 -23.41 0.76
N GLU A 267 -2.34 -23.54 1.42
CA GLU A 267 -3.24 -24.69 1.39
C GLU A 267 -4.04 -24.78 0.07
N GLY A 268 -4.05 -23.72 -0.74
CA GLY A 268 -4.78 -23.67 -2.00
C GLY A 268 -6.20 -23.14 -1.89
N VAL A 269 -6.55 -22.45 -0.78
CA VAL A 269 -7.77 -21.65 -0.69
C VAL A 269 -7.54 -20.31 -1.37
N LEU A 270 -8.46 -19.94 -2.26
CA LEU A 270 -8.43 -18.69 -3.00
C LEU A 270 -9.12 -17.59 -2.18
N LEU A 271 -8.50 -16.41 -2.10
CA LEU A 271 -9.09 -15.21 -1.52
C LEU A 271 -9.30 -14.15 -2.60
N MET A 272 -10.39 -13.39 -2.52
CA MET A 272 -10.69 -12.28 -3.43
C MET A 272 -11.26 -11.08 -2.66
N SER A 273 -10.76 -9.89 -2.98
CA SER A 273 -11.29 -8.64 -2.44
C SER A 273 -12.37 -8.04 -3.33
N ARG A 274 -13.41 -7.49 -2.70
CA ARG A 274 -14.46 -6.68 -3.34
C ARG A 274 -14.91 -5.58 -2.39
N GLY A 275 -14.73 -4.31 -2.77
CA GLY A 275 -15.02 -3.20 -1.85
C GLY A 275 -14.19 -3.35 -0.58
N SER A 276 -14.82 -3.28 0.59
CA SER A 276 -14.18 -3.53 1.89
C SER A 276 -14.14 -5.01 2.31
N GLN A 277 -14.62 -5.92 1.48
CA GLN A 277 -14.88 -7.31 1.85
C GLN A 277 -13.83 -8.26 1.25
N ILE A 278 -13.59 -9.36 1.97
CA ILE A 278 -12.76 -10.47 1.52
C ILE A 278 -13.61 -11.74 1.52
N TYR A 279 -13.54 -12.44 0.41
CA TYR A 279 -14.21 -13.72 0.18
C TYR A 279 -13.18 -14.82 0.03
N GLN A 280 -13.53 -16.03 0.45
CA GLN A 280 -12.76 -17.23 0.18
C GLN A 280 -13.52 -18.19 -0.74
N TRP A 281 -12.77 -19.02 -1.46
CA TRP A 281 -13.28 -20.19 -2.14
C TRP A 281 -12.26 -21.32 -2.07
N ASP A 282 -12.70 -22.48 -1.58
CA ASP A 282 -11.96 -23.74 -1.61
C ASP A 282 -12.64 -24.71 -2.58
N SER A 283 -11.93 -25.06 -3.66
CA SER A 283 -12.45 -25.93 -4.70
C SER A 283 -12.81 -27.35 -4.26
N GLU A 284 -12.35 -27.78 -3.08
CA GLU A 284 -12.64 -29.11 -2.54
C GLU A 284 -13.96 -29.17 -1.75
N VAL A 285 -14.41 -28.04 -1.20
CA VAL A 285 -15.55 -28.00 -0.26
C VAL A 285 -16.60 -26.92 -0.56
N ASP A 286 -16.28 -25.93 -1.40
CA ASP A 286 -17.14 -24.79 -1.70
C ASP A 286 -17.70 -24.85 -3.12
N GLU A 287 -19.02 -24.72 -3.23
CA GLU A 287 -19.69 -24.53 -4.53
C GLU A 287 -19.57 -23.08 -5.04
N ASP A 288 -19.45 -22.10 -4.12
CA ASP A 288 -19.38 -20.67 -4.42
C ASP A 288 -18.62 -19.91 -3.31
N TRP A 289 -18.31 -18.64 -3.55
CA TRP A 289 -17.59 -17.75 -2.65
C TRP A 289 -18.27 -17.58 -1.28
N ARG A 290 -17.47 -17.57 -0.21
CA ARG A 290 -17.93 -17.32 1.16
C ARG A 290 -17.27 -16.07 1.72
N LEU A 291 -18.06 -15.16 2.28
CA LEU A 291 -17.54 -13.96 2.96
C LEU A 291 -16.77 -14.37 4.23
N VAL A 292 -15.54 -13.91 4.37
CA VAL A 292 -14.66 -14.22 5.52
C VAL A 292 -14.22 -12.98 6.30
N ALA A 293 -14.26 -11.80 5.69
CA ALA A 293 -14.04 -10.55 6.40
C ALA A 293 -14.80 -9.39 5.74
N ASP A 294 -15.26 -8.46 6.57
CA ASP A 294 -15.80 -7.17 6.13
C ASP A 294 -15.11 -6.06 6.92
N LEU A 295 -14.38 -5.20 6.21
CA LEU A 295 -13.62 -4.08 6.76
C LEU A 295 -14.36 -2.75 6.55
N GLY A 296 -15.69 -2.78 6.42
CA GLY A 296 -16.52 -1.61 6.13
C GLY A 296 -16.34 -0.44 7.12
N ASP A 297 -15.98 -0.74 8.37
CA ASP A 297 -15.70 0.26 9.40
C ASP A 297 -14.49 1.16 9.08
N LEU A 298 -13.60 0.74 8.16
CA LEU A 298 -12.48 1.56 7.71
C LEU A 298 -12.87 2.60 6.66
N VAL A 299 -14.05 2.51 6.03
CA VAL A 299 -14.48 3.40 4.92
C VAL A 299 -13.47 3.38 3.75
N VAL A 300 -13.09 2.16 3.34
CA VAL A 300 -12.09 1.92 2.30
C VAL A 300 -12.60 0.94 1.24
N THR A 301 -11.97 0.95 0.07
CA THR A 301 -12.00 -0.14 -0.91
C THR A 301 -10.65 -0.83 -0.95
N LEU A 302 -10.66 -2.16 -1.03
CA LEU A 302 -9.45 -2.97 -1.13
C LEU A 302 -9.04 -3.16 -2.60
N SER A 303 -7.94 -2.55 -3.02
CA SER A 303 -7.42 -2.66 -4.39
C SER A 303 -6.33 -3.73 -4.57
N GLY A 304 -5.78 -4.23 -3.46
CA GLY A 304 -4.71 -5.22 -3.47
C GLY A 304 -4.76 -6.12 -2.24
N ILE A 305 -4.54 -7.43 -2.43
CA ILE A 305 -4.34 -8.39 -1.34
C ILE A 305 -3.18 -9.35 -1.67
N THR A 306 -2.44 -9.78 -0.65
CA THR A 306 -1.41 -10.83 -0.77
C THR A 306 -1.33 -11.62 0.54
N VAL A 307 -0.99 -12.91 0.47
CA VAL A 307 -0.87 -13.81 1.63
C VAL A 307 0.59 -14.22 1.80
N SER A 308 1.05 -14.31 3.06
CA SER A 308 2.42 -14.71 3.35
C SER A 308 2.67 -16.17 2.95
N PRO A 309 3.90 -16.54 2.52
CA PRO A 309 4.21 -17.92 2.12
C PRO A 309 3.92 -19.02 3.15
N ASP A 310 3.93 -18.67 4.45
CA ASP A 310 3.56 -19.55 5.57
C ASP A 310 2.07 -19.49 5.95
N GLY A 311 1.27 -18.70 5.23
CA GLY A 311 -0.18 -18.60 5.39
C GLY A 311 -0.63 -17.82 6.62
N SER A 312 0.30 -17.33 7.44
CA SER A 312 -0.04 -16.76 8.74
C SER A 312 -0.45 -15.28 8.67
N LYS A 313 -0.27 -14.60 7.54
CA LYS A 313 -0.59 -13.17 7.39
C LYS A 313 -1.19 -12.85 6.03
N ILE A 314 -1.98 -11.79 6.02
CA ILE A 314 -2.48 -11.13 4.82
C ILE A 314 -2.05 -9.66 4.85
N ALA A 315 -1.59 -9.14 3.72
CA ALA A 315 -1.38 -7.71 3.50
C ALA A 315 -2.41 -7.21 2.50
N MET A 316 -2.86 -5.98 2.69
CA MET A 316 -3.96 -5.37 1.95
C MET A 316 -3.63 -3.91 1.64
N VAL A 317 -4.07 -3.45 0.48
CA VAL A 317 -4.03 -2.04 0.08
C VAL A 317 -5.44 -1.49 0.22
N ALA A 318 -5.59 -0.49 1.07
CA ALA A 318 -6.86 0.13 1.41
C ALA A 318 -6.91 1.55 0.85
N ASP A 319 -7.73 1.74 -0.18
CA ASP A 319 -8.01 3.04 -0.78
C ASP A 319 -9.17 3.72 -0.04
N PRO A 320 -8.96 4.92 0.51
CA PRO A 320 -10.03 5.66 1.16
C PRO A 320 -11.15 5.99 0.17
N ILE A 321 -12.40 5.81 0.60
CA ILE A 321 -13.55 6.25 -0.20
C ILE A 321 -13.66 7.77 -0.04
N PRO A 322 -13.63 8.56 -1.13
CA PRO A 322 -13.77 10.02 -1.03
C PRO A 322 -15.09 10.40 -0.35
N ASP A 323 -15.03 11.30 0.63
CA ASP A 323 -16.24 11.86 1.25
C ASP A 323 -16.91 12.82 0.25
N GLU A 324 -18.00 12.40 -0.39
CA GLU A 324 -18.74 13.19 -1.37
C GLU A 324 -19.21 14.54 -0.80
N THR A 325 -19.33 14.68 0.52
CA THR A 325 -19.76 15.93 1.16
C THR A 325 -18.66 16.99 1.29
N ALA A 326 -17.38 16.60 1.24
CA ALA A 326 -16.26 17.52 1.35
C ALA A 326 -16.09 18.38 0.08
N GLY A 327 -16.34 17.81 -1.11
CA GLY A 327 -16.31 18.53 -2.38
C GLY A 327 -17.40 19.59 -2.51
N ALA A 328 -18.58 19.35 -1.94
CA ALA A 328 -19.70 20.29 -1.97
C ALA A 328 -19.47 21.55 -1.09
N ARG A 329 -18.75 21.42 0.03
CA ARG A 329 -18.43 22.55 0.91
C ARG A 329 -17.36 23.47 0.31
N ALA A 330 -16.41 22.93 -0.46
CA ALA A 330 -15.40 23.72 -1.16
C ALA A 330 -15.98 24.52 -2.34
N GLY A 331 -17.03 24.02 -3.01
CA GLY A 331 -17.70 24.71 -4.12
C GLY A 331 -18.67 25.82 -3.70
N SER A 332 -19.02 25.93 -2.42
CA SER A 332 -20.04 26.87 -1.93
C SER A 332 -19.48 28.23 -1.49
N VAL A 333 -18.16 28.42 -1.43
CA VAL A 333 -17.54 29.67 -0.96
C VAL A 333 -17.14 30.62 -2.11
N ALA A 334 -17.38 30.22 -3.36
CA ALA A 334 -17.18 31.07 -4.53
C ALA A 334 -18.52 31.48 -5.15
N ARG A 335 -19.23 32.44 -4.54
CA ARG A 335 -20.16 33.35 -5.21
C ARG A 335 -20.16 34.73 -4.58
#